data_AF-A0A5E7F9X6-F1
#
_entry.id   AF-A0A5E7F9X6-F1
#
_cell.length_a   1.000
_cell.length_b   1.000
_cell.length_c   1.000
_cell.angle_alpha   90.00
_cell.angle_beta   90.00
_cell.angle_gamma   90.00
#
_symmetry.space_group_name_H-M   'P 1'
#
loop_
_entity.id
_entity.type
_entity.pdbx_description
1 polymer ?
#
loop_
_entity_poly.entity_id
_entity_poly.type
_entity_poly.pdbx_seq_one_letter_code
_entity_poly.pdbx_strand_id
1 'polypeptide(L)' 'MTVKFVCQKCGKDTEVDVHYDKDIGRQAFECIECGARHVQVEETKAPGGPVEIQFRLADES' A
#
# COMPACT_ATOMS: atom_id res chain seq x y z
N MET A 1 1.15 -12.65 2.85
CA MET A 1 -0.33 -12.76 2.95
C MET A 1 -0.88 -12.16 1.67
N THR A 2 -1.47 -12.97 0.79
CA THR A 2 -1.94 -12.48 -0.50
C THR A 2 -3.30 -11.79 -0.35
N VAL A 3 -3.39 -10.54 -0.79
CA VAL A 3 -4.62 -9.76 -0.77
C VAL A 3 -4.95 -9.31 -2.18
N LYS A 4 -6.24 -9.32 -2.52
CA LYS A 4 -6.70 -8.66 -3.75
C LYS A 4 -6.76 -7.17 -3.51
N PHE A 5 -5.98 -6.43 -4.28
CA PHE A 5 -5.91 -4.98 -4.21
C PHE A 5 -6.05 -4.38 -5.61
N VAL A 6 -6.76 -3.26 -5.71
CA VAL A 6 -6.85 -2.52 -6.97
C VAL A 6 -5.69 -1.52 -7.00
N CYS A 7 -4.71 -1.76 -7.87
CA CYS A 7 -3.54 -0.91 -7.96
C CYS A 7 -3.95 0.52 -8.34
N GLN A 8 -3.66 1.49 -7.48
CA GLN A 8 -3.99 2.90 -7.75
C GLN A 8 -3.21 3.50 -8.93
N LYS A 9 -2.06 2.92 -9.30
CA LYS A 9 -1.28 3.35 -10.48
C LYS A 9 -1.93 2.89 -11.79
N CYS A 10 -2.37 1.64 -11.80
CA CYS A 10 -2.66 0.90 -13.03
C CYS A 10 -4.17 0.64 -13.19
N GLY A 11 -4.96 0.84 -12.12
CA GLY A 11 -6.41 0.69 -12.10
C GLY A 11 -6.91 -0.76 -12.15
N LYS A 12 -6.00 -1.74 -12.10
CA LYS A 12 -6.34 -3.16 -12.24
C LYS A 12 -6.39 -3.88 -10.90
N ASP A 13 -7.27 -4.86 -10.80
CA ASP A 13 -7.26 -5.83 -9.73
C ASP A 13 -6.01 -6.71 -9.86
N THR A 14 -5.26 -6.78 -8.78
CA THR A 14 -4.04 -7.58 -8.72
C THR A 14 -3.96 -8.25 -7.37
N GLU A 15 -3.39 -9.45 -7.35
CA GLU A 15 -3.14 -10.16 -6.11
C GLU A 15 -1.73 -9.82 -5.64
N VAL A 16 -1.63 -9.17 -4.49
CA VAL A 16 -0.38 -8.63 -3.96
C VAL A 16 -0.05 -9.31 -2.65
N ASP A 17 1.21 -9.68 -2.46
CA ASP A 17 1.66 -10.22 -1.18
C ASP A 17 2.14 -9.08 -0.29
N VAL A 18 1.34 -8.77 0.72
CA VAL A 18 1.70 -7.76 1.72
C VAL A 18 2.71 -8.37 2.67
N HIS A 19 3.89 -7.74 2.72
CA HIS A 19 4.98 -8.09 3.61
C HIS A 19 5.34 -6.89 4.50
N TYR A 20 5.88 -7.16 5.67
CA TYR A 20 6.42 -6.11 6.51
C TYR A 20 7.80 -5.71 5.98
N ASP A 21 7.92 -4.45 5.58
CA ASP A 21 9.15 -3.88 5.07
C ASP A 21 9.96 -3.30 6.24
N LYS A 22 11.15 -3.84 6.44
CA LYS A 22 12.00 -3.49 7.58
C LYS A 22 12.68 -2.13 7.41
N ASP A 23 12.88 -1.69 6.16
CA ASP A 23 13.54 -0.43 5.86
C ASP A 23 12.64 0.75 6.22
N ILE A 24 11.35 0.69 5.88
CA ILE A 24 10.36 1.72 6.25
C ILE A 24 9.63 1.43 7.57
N GLY A 25 9.77 0.21 8.10
CA GLY A 25 9.10 -0.23 9.32
C GLY A 25 7.58 -0.38 9.21
N ARG A 26 7.05 -0.61 8.00
CA ARG A 26 5.61 -0.66 7.71
C ARG A 26 5.31 -1.76 6.69
N GLN A 27 4.05 -2.14 6.54
CA GLN A 27 3.68 -3.11 5.50
C GLN A 27 3.81 -2.50 4.11
N ALA A 28 4.37 -3.24 3.17
CA ALA A 28 4.46 -2.85 1.77
C ALA A 28 4.14 -4.04 0.88
N PHE A 29 3.83 -3.75 -0.38
CA PHE A 29 3.71 -4.75 -1.43
C PHE A 29 4.07 -4.16 -2.78
N GLU A 30 4.32 -5.02 -3.75
CA GLU A 30 4.54 -4.60 -5.13
C GLU A 30 3.43 -5.16 -6.02
N CYS A 31 2.92 -4.31 -6.91
CA CYS A 31 1.92 -4.70 -7.89
C CYS A 31 2.57 -5.56 -8.97
N ILE A 32 2.16 -6.82 -9.10
CA ILE A 32 2.72 -7.74 -10.11
C ILE A 32 2.42 -7.32 -11.56
N GLU A 33 1.37 -6.52 -11.79
CA GLU A 33 0.97 -6.06 -13.12
C GLU A 33 1.85 -4.92 -13.64
N CYS A 34 2.36 -4.05 -12.75
CA CYS A 34 3.07 -2.84 -13.17
C CYS A 34 4.31 -2.48 -12.36
N GLY A 35 4.70 -3.32 -11.39
CA GLY A 35 5.89 -3.13 -10.55
C GLY A 35 5.77 -1.95 -9.58
N ALA A 36 4.55 -1.41 -9.38
CA ALA A 36 4.37 -0.28 -8.47
C ALA A 36 4.50 -0.75 -7.02
N ARG A 37 5.40 -0.13 -6.25
CA ARG A 37 5.48 -0.36 -4.82
C ARG A 37 4.42 0.45 -4.09
N HIS A 38 3.70 -0.20 -3.20
CA HIS A 38 2.68 0.39 -2.33
C HIS A 38 3.10 0.19 -0.88
N VAL A 39 2.96 1.22 -0.07
CA VAL A 39 3.31 1.23 1.34
C VAL A 39 2.10 1.57 2.18
N GLN A 40 1.97 0.89 3.31
CA GLN A 40 0.94 1.14 4.29
C GLN A 40 1.20 2.48 4.97
N VAL A 41 0.19 3.33 4.97
CA VAL A 41 0.16 4.60 5.65
C VAL A 41 -1.07 4.65 6.54
N GLU A 42 -0.84 5.09 7.78
CA GLU A 42 -1.91 5.39 8.72
C GLU A 42 -2.24 6.87 8.53
N GLU A 43 -3.36 7.15 7.87
CA GLU A 43 -3.83 8.51 7.70
C GLU A 43 -4.96 8.79 8.70
N THR A 44 -4.76 9.81 9.52
CA THR A 44 -5.82 10.33 10.38
C THR A 44 -6.54 11.45 9.61
N LYS A 45 -7.79 11.23 9.20
CA LYS A 45 -8.59 12.22 8.46
C LYS A 45 -8.84 13.51 9.26
N ALA A 46 -8.84 13.42 10.59
CA ALA A 46 -9.07 14.53 11.50
C ALA A 46 -8.32 14.33 12.82
N PRO A 47 -7.86 15.40 13.49
CA PRO A 47 -7.31 15.27 14.84
C PRO A 47 -8.35 14.67 15.79
N GLY A 48 -8.09 13.44 16.27
CA GLY A 48 -9.01 12.67 17.12
C GLY A 48 -10.04 11.79 16.37
N GLY A 49 -9.95 11.68 15.05
CA GLY A 49 -10.78 10.79 14.24
C GLY A 49 -10.29 9.34 14.20
N PRO A 50 -11.06 8.42 13.60
CA PRO A 50 -10.62 7.04 13.38
C PRO A 50 -9.39 7.02 12.46
N VAL A 51 -8.39 6.22 12.82
CA VAL A 51 -7.22 5.97 11.98
C VAL A 51 -7.63 5.05 10.84
N GLU A 52 -7.50 5.51 9.61
CA GLU A 52 -7.72 4.68 8.42
C GLU A 52 -6.36 4.18 7.91
N ILE A 53 -6.27 2.86 7.76
CA ILE A 53 -5.10 2.19 7.19
C ILE A 53 -5.30 2.15 5.68
N GLN A 54 -4.49 2.90 4.92
CA GLN A 54 -4.50 2.88 3.46
C GLN A 54 -3.13 2.52 2.89
N PHE A 55 -3.11 1.99 1.66
CA PHE A 55 -1.88 1.72 0.93
C PHE A 55 -1.68 2.77 -0.16
N ARG A 56 -0.61 3.55 -0.02
CA ARG A 56 -0.27 4.61 -0.98
C ARG A 56 0.87 4.15 -1.87
N LEU A 57 0.89 4.61 -3.12
CA LEU A 57 2.05 4.43 -3.99
C LEU A 57 3.29 5.05 -3.35
N ALA A 58 4.36 4.26 -3.23
CA ALA A 58 5.69 4.79 -3.02
C ALA A 58 6.17 5.33 -4.38
N ASP A 59 6.10 6.65 -4.54
CA ASP A 59 6.69 7.32 -5.71
C ASP A 59 8.22 7.26 -5.53
N GLU A 60 8.89 6.47 -6.36
CA GLU A 60 10.34 6.48 -6.45
C GLU A 60 10.76 7.77 -7.15
N SER A 61 11.24 8.74 -6.36
CA SER A 61 11.81 10.01 -6.83
C SER A 61 13.19 9.82 -7.46
#